data_AF-A0A1Q7DWL3-F1
#
_entry.id   AF-A0A1Q7DWL3-F1
#
_cell.length_a   1.000
_cell.length_b   1.000
_cell.length_c   1.000
_cell.angle_alpha   90.00
_cell.angle_beta   90.00
_cell.angle_gamma   90.00
#
_symmetry.space_group_name_H-M   'P 1'
#
loop_
_entity.id
_entity.type
_entity.pdbx_description
1 polymer ?
#
loop_
_entity_poly.entity_id
_entity_poly.type
_entity_poly.pdbx_seq_one_letter_code
_entity_poly.pdbx_strand_id
1 'polypeptide(L)'
;MLRRQPGGGRLMGGQVAAAFRALMGPDVAVLCDEVELRSGTLLVTTSNPALAHQLRLDAEMILERLNRPELGRKVRTLRVRIGRSTPS
;
A
#
# COMPACT_ATOMS: atom_id res chain seq x y z
N MET A 1 19.86 12.91 1.42
CA MET A 1 18.82 13.21 0.41
C MET A 1 17.46 12.92 1.02
N LEU A 2 16.65 13.95 1.30
CA LEU A 2 15.33 13.78 1.90
C LEU A 2 14.36 13.30 0.82
N ARG A 3 13.90 12.05 0.93
CA ARG A 3 12.87 11.48 0.06
C ARG A 3 11.57 12.24 0.30
N ARG A 4 11.20 13.05 -0.69
CA ARG A 4 10.00 13.87 -0.75
C ARG A 4 8.80 12.97 -0.47
N GLN A 5 8.24 13.17 0.70
CA GLN A 5 7.06 12.50 1.18
C GLN A 5 5.89 13.41 0.77
N PRO A 6 5.03 13.07 -0.23
CA PRO A 6 3.91 13.93 -0.62
C PRO A 6 2.70 13.70 0.29
N GLY A 7 1.97 14.76 0.63
CA GLY A 7 0.57 14.69 1.08
C GLY A 7 0.34 14.69 2.59
N GLY A 8 0.09 15.87 3.15
CA GLY A 8 -0.31 16.14 4.54
C GLY A 8 -1.69 15.64 4.99
N GLY A 9 -2.26 14.59 4.36
CA GLY A 9 -3.41 13.82 4.91
C GLY A 9 -2.96 12.67 5.83
N ARG A 10 -1.72 12.77 6.33
CA ARG A 10 -0.73 11.69 6.37
C ARG A 10 -0.76 10.78 7.59
N LEU A 11 -1.34 11.23 8.69
CA LEU A 11 -1.15 10.57 9.99
C LEU A 11 -2.00 9.30 10.13
N MET A 12 -3.25 9.30 9.64
CA MET A 12 -4.12 8.10 9.66
C MET A 12 -3.93 7.18 8.44
N GLY A 13 -3.65 7.72 7.25
CA GLY A 13 -3.28 6.91 6.09
C GLY A 13 -1.93 6.20 6.28
N GLY A 14 -1.04 6.82 7.08
CA GLY A 14 0.25 6.26 7.45
C GLY A 14 0.16 4.97 8.25
N GLN A 15 -0.84 4.82 9.14
CA GLN A 15 -0.97 3.62 9.97
C GLN A 15 -1.32 2.38 9.14
N VAL A 16 -2.29 2.49 8.22
CA VAL A 16 -2.65 1.41 7.30
C VAL A 16 -1.53 1.11 6.30
N ALA A 17 -0.86 2.14 5.77
CA ALA A 17 0.29 1.94 4.89
C ALA A 17 1.47 1.26 5.62
N ALA A 18 1.70 1.60 6.89
CA ALA A 18 2.70 0.94 7.73
C ALA A 18 2.34 -0.51 8.04
N ALA A 19 1.07 -0.78 8.40
CA ALA A 19 0.57 -2.13 8.63
C ALA A 19 0.68 -3.00 7.36
N PHE A 20 0.39 -2.44 6.19
CA PHE A 20 0.59 -3.12 4.91
C PHE A 20 2.07 -3.47 4.67
N ARG A 21 2.99 -2.53 4.89
CA ARG A 21 4.43 -2.80 4.74
C ARG A 21 4.92 -3.84 5.74
N ALA A 22 4.44 -3.82 6.98
CA ALA A 22 4.77 -4.83 7.99
C ALA A 22 4.24 -6.21 7.59
N LEU A 23 3.02 -6.28 7.03
CA LEU A 23 2.42 -7.51 6.54
C LEU A 23 3.17 -8.10 5.34
N MET A 24 3.61 -7.26 4.41
CA MET A 24 4.35 -7.69 3.21
C MET A 24 5.82 -8.04 3.51
N GLY A 25 6.39 -7.48 4.59
CA GLY A 25 7.79 -7.60 4.92
C GLY A 25 8.70 -6.62 4.16
N PRO A 26 9.94 -6.40 4.61
CA PRO A 26 10.84 -5.37 4.10
C PRO A 26 11.20 -5.57 2.63
N ASP A 27 11.41 -6.81 2.18
CA ASP A 27 11.82 -7.15 0.81
C ASP A 27 10.73 -6.87 -0.23
N VAL A 28 9.46 -7.03 0.15
CA VAL A 28 8.33 -6.74 -0.74
C VAL A 28 7.93 -5.27 -0.64
N ALA A 29 8.03 -4.67 0.56
CA ALA A 29 7.71 -3.27 0.79
C ALA A 29 8.60 -2.32 -0.02
N VAL A 30 9.88 -2.67 -0.26
CA VAL A 30 10.79 -1.84 -1.09
C VAL A 30 10.42 -1.83 -2.57
N LEU A 31 9.71 -2.87 -3.04
CA LEU A 31 9.21 -2.98 -4.42
C LEU A 31 7.90 -2.20 -4.62
N CYS A 32 7.28 -1.72 -3.55
CA CYS A 32 6.12 -0.84 -3.60
C CYS A 32 6.59 0.62 -3.68
N ASP A 33 6.48 1.22 -4.86
CA ASP A 33 6.87 2.61 -5.12
C ASP A 33 6.02 3.58 -4.27
N GLU A 34 4.73 3.31 -4.16
CA GLU A 34 3.77 4.13 -3.41
C GLU A 34 2.69 3.26 -2.74
N VAL A 35 2.30 3.61 -1.52
CA VAL A 35 1.21 2.96 -0.78
C VAL A 35 0.40 4.05 -0.09
N GLU A 36 -0.89 4.13 -0.41
CA GLU A 36 -1.76 5.19 0.08
C GLU A 36 -3.18 4.70 0.36
N LEU A 37 -3.79 5.18 1.46
CA LEU A 37 -5.19 4.91 1.77
C LEU A 37 -6.08 6.10 1.38
N ARG A 38 -7.03 5.88 0.47
CA ARG A 38 -8.02 6.86 0.02
C ARG A 38 -9.43 6.34 0.26
N SER A 39 -10.16 6.94 1.19
CA SER A 39 -11.58 6.61 1.46
C SER A 39 -11.88 5.11 1.63
N GLY A 40 -10.97 4.37 2.26
CA GLY A 40 -11.10 2.91 2.46
C GLY A 40 -10.54 2.06 1.30
N THR A 41 -10.03 2.67 0.24
CA THR A 41 -9.28 1.97 -0.80
C THR A 41 -7.77 2.11 -0.55
N LEU A 42 -7.08 0.99 -0.37
CA LEU A 42 -5.62 0.96 -0.34
C LEU A 42 -5.11 0.92 -1.78
N LEU A 43 -4.42 1.97 -2.18
CA LEU A 43 -3.76 2.09 -3.47
C LEU A 43 -2.30 1.69 -3.32
N VAL A 44 -1.86 0.71 -4.11
CA VAL A 44 -0.46 0.31 -4.20
C VAL A 44 0.02 0.54 -5.62
N THR A 45 1.09 1.31 -5.75
CA THR A 45 1.80 1.51 -7.02
C THR A 45 3.09 0.71 -6.97
N THR A 46 3.35 -0.08 -8.01
CA THR A 46 4.61 -0.78 -8.19
C THR A 46 5.01 -0.82 -9.66
N SER A 47 6.31 -0.71 -9.91
CA SER A 47 6.91 -0.89 -11.24
C SER A 47 7.09 -2.38 -11.59
N ASN A 48 6.91 -3.29 -10.63
CA ASN A 48 7.08 -4.74 -10.82
C ASN A 48 5.73 -5.39 -11.20
N PRO A 49 5.56 -5.88 -12.45
CA PRO A 49 4.29 -6.46 -12.90
C PRO A 49 3.97 -7.80 -12.21
N ALA A 50 4.98 -8.60 -11.86
CA ALA A 50 4.78 -9.86 -11.15
C ALA A 50 4.25 -9.62 -9.73
N LEU A 51 4.85 -8.66 -9.02
CA LEU A 51 4.34 -8.23 -7.71
C LEU A 51 2.93 -7.65 -7.83
N ALA A 52 2.68 -6.82 -8.84
CA ALA A 52 1.36 -6.26 -9.05
C ALA A 52 0.28 -7.33 -9.26
N HIS A 53 0.62 -8.38 -10.00
CA HIS A 53 -0.26 -9.52 -10.21
C HIS A 53 -0.48 -10.30 -8.91
N GLN A 54 0.59 -10.61 -8.18
CA GLN A 54 0.50 -11.33 -6.90
C GLN A 54 -0.36 -10.59 -5.89
N LEU A 55 -0.17 -9.28 -5.72
CA LEU A 55 -0.98 -8.45 -4.83
C LEU A 55 -2.47 -8.44 -5.21
N ARG A 56 -2.80 -8.60 -6.50
CA ARG A 56 -4.19 -8.72 -6.94
C ARG A 56 -4.78 -10.08 -6.61
N LEU A 57 -4.00 -11.15 -6.72
CA LEU A 57 -4.42 -12.50 -6.30
C LEU A 57 -4.64 -12.57 -4.79
N ASP A 58 -3.74 -11.95 -4.03
CA ASP A 58 -3.77 -11.94 -2.56
C ASP A 58 -4.66 -10.84 -1.98
N ALA A 59 -5.44 -10.13 -2.81
CA ALA A 59 -6.13 -8.92 -2.39
C ALA A 59 -7.09 -9.16 -1.22
N GLU A 60 -7.88 -10.24 -1.27
CA GLU A 60 -8.82 -10.57 -0.19
C GLU A 60 -8.08 -10.90 1.12
N MET A 61 -7.08 -11.78 1.06
CA MET A 61 -6.25 -12.13 2.21
C MET A 61 -5.57 -10.91 2.83
N ILE A 62 -5.04 -10.01 2.01
CA ILE A 62 -4.39 -8.77 2.46
C ILE A 62 -5.42 -7.87 3.16
N LEU A 63 -6.61 -7.72 2.61
CA LEU A 63 -7.68 -6.93 3.22
C LEU A 63 -8.12 -7.52 4.56
N GLU A 64 -8.30 -8.84 4.65
CA GLU A 64 -8.65 -9.51 5.89
C GLU A 64 -7.57 -9.31 6.97
N ARG A 65 -6.30 -9.50 6.60
CA ARG A 65 -5.18 -9.34 7.55
C ARG A 65 -4.98 -7.90 7.98
N LEU A 66 -5.21 -6.92 7.10
CA LEU A 66 -5.14 -5.51 7.45
C LEU A 66 -6.29 -5.08 8.36
N ASN A 67 -7.48 -5.65 8.21
CA ASN A 67 -8.63 -5.31 9.03
C ASN A 67 -8.72 -6.10 10.34
N ARG A 68 -7.92 -7.18 10.50
CA ARG A 68 -7.85 -7.95 11.76
C ARG A 68 -7.42 -7.09 12.95
N PRO A 69 -6.34 -6.28 12.88
CA PRO A 69 -6.12 -5.24 13.87
C PRO A 69 -7.14 -4.11 13.68
N GLU A 70 -7.75 -3.61 14.75
CA GLU A 70 -8.59 -2.40 14.69
C GLU A 70 -7.72 -1.16 14.44
N LEU A 71 -7.27 -0.98 13.19
CA LEU A 71 -6.44 0.16 12.74
C LEU A 71 -7.23 1.49 12.65
N GLY A 72 -8.41 1.57 13.29
CA GLY A 72 -9.32 2.72 13.27
C GLY A 72 -9.96 3.03 11.90
N ARG A 73 -9.47 2.45 10.80
CA ARG A 73 -10.00 2.62 9.44
C ARG A 73 -10.07 1.29 8.69
N LYS A 74 -11.28 0.91 8.30
CA LYS A 74 -11.53 -0.29 7.51
C LYS A 74 -11.02 -0.11 6.07
N VAL A 75 -10.11 -0.98 5.65
CA VAL A 75 -9.71 -1.11 4.25
C VAL A 75 -10.73 -1.99 3.55
N ARG A 76 -11.47 -1.42 2.60
CA ARG A 76 -12.56 -2.09 1.88
C ARG A 76 -12.10 -2.68 0.55
N THR A 77 -11.08 -2.10 -0.05
CA THR A 77 -10.65 -2.46 -1.40
C THR A 77 -9.14 -2.27 -1.54
N LEU A 78 -8.49 -3.19 -2.23
CA LEU A 78 -7.09 -3.06 -2.65
C LEU A 78 -7.07 -2.79 -4.16
N ARG A 79 -6.40 -1.71 -4.57
CA ARG A 79 -6.19 -1.37 -5.97
C ARG A 79 -4.71 -1.31 -6.26
N VAL A 80 -4.28 -2.12 -7.22
CA VAL A 80 -2.86 -2.22 -7.60
C VAL A 80 -2.66 -1.60 -8.98
N ARG A 81 -1.80 -0.57 -9.04
CA ARG A 81 -1.42 0.11 -10.27
C ARG A 81 0.00 -0.27 -10.65
N ILE A 82 0.17 -0.66 -11.91
CA ILE A 82 1.49 -0.76 -12.52
C ILE A 82 1.81 0.63 -13.05
N GLY A 83 2.75 1.31 -12.41
CA GLY A 83 3.18 2.64 -12.78
C GLY A 83 4.68 2.64 -13.00
N ARG A 84 5.15 3.34 -14.04
CA ARG A 84 6.55 3.79 -14.04
C ARG A 84 6.61 4.89 -12.99
N SER A 85 7.41 4.74 -11.95
CA SER A 85 7.84 5.87 -11.13
C SER A 85 8.41 6.90 -12.10
N THR A 86 7.62 7.90 -12.51
CA THR A 86 8.11 8.98 -13.35
C THR A 86 9.12 9.72 -12.49
N PRO A 87 10.42 9.68 -12.82
CA PRO A 87 11.37 10.54 -12.14
C PRO A 87 10.97 11.97 -12.49
N SER A 88 10.64 12.77 -11.47
CA SER A 88 10.61 14.23 -11.57
C SER A 88 11.82 14.77 -10.85
#